data_AF-Q29JG1-F1
#
_entry.id   AF-Q29JG1-F1
#
_cell.length_a   1.000
_cell.length_b   1.000
_cell.length_c   1.000
_cell.angle_alpha   90.00
_cell.angle_beta   90.00
_cell.angle_gamma   90.00
#
_symmetry.space_group_name_H-M   'P 1'
#
loop_
_entity.id
_entity.type
_entity.pdbx_description
1 polymer ?
#
loop_
_entity_poly.entity_id
_entity_poly.type
_entity_poly.pdbx_seq_one_letter_code
_entity_poly.pdbx_strand_id
1 'polypeptide(L)'
;MFSNFKERFMTALAPDLPPLPSNDRSDHHHRRFGGQQMPDKFPYARPPFLQLLTADELRASADHNVRPIIVPRDINLLPWGTGYAECVNSGKSEWNEDQSAFCRQVLSDPEHKHPDLPYTYFGIFDGHAGYGAALAASHQFHHILHETLVDCIELLLPRDTDTGENGRLNPTFPHPIYFQRRVSKDELIIGALESAFFSMDSLIAQDSNRYRDAGGCTACVSLFIDGKMYVANAGDSRAVLCQRRANQPTEPKDSSVIEPDPLEASCYPVPFSADHTPETERERLLNVARLKPHLMANHYVAMEYAKRPHIKDMGQRILCRQGTMKGWTYKTLTRDDLRMPVVNGEGKRSRLLGTLGVSRGFGDHELLAINTGIQIKPFLTPHPDVRQRDLTQVVSIPDEHNQDGDYGVLVMATDGLWDVSENEAVSRTVFQTLSKYPTEKHRYTMVAQELVARARGKINDSGHWRLADSKAAATVDDISVIVIPVYQYYKEHIEWTQNYTRDLEKRRRRAQANMAQEAQEGNLLNGVIAEEAHVEEEEEDGEVVVLEAKAQIQSEPLQLPHAEAEEVLVVEITTSPEQSESRESAASTGTATATADEEASVTAPASQRDSATVAQQQQQRSRKGNKGKH
;
A
#
# COMPACT_ATOMS: atom_id res chain seq x y z
N MET A 1 26.07 52.44 -3.71
CA MET A 1 26.73 52.74 -5.00
C MET A 1 27.35 51.45 -5.50
N PHE A 2 26.76 50.91 -6.59
CA PHE A 2 27.24 49.79 -7.43
C PHE A 2 27.34 48.43 -6.71
N SER A 3 26.32 47.55 -6.63
CA SER A 3 25.46 46.95 -7.68
C SER A 3 26.21 46.61 -8.97
N ASN A 4 26.39 45.31 -9.22
CA ASN A 4 26.68 44.62 -10.49
C ASN A 4 27.92 43.73 -10.41
N PHE A 5 27.76 42.44 -10.04
CA PHE A 5 28.69 41.38 -10.49
C PHE A 5 28.12 39.94 -10.33
N LYS A 6 26.81 39.75 -10.45
CA LYS A 6 26.17 38.42 -10.37
C LYS A 6 25.40 38.00 -11.63
N GLU A 7 25.75 38.56 -12.78
CA GLU A 7 25.33 38.05 -14.08
C GLU A 7 26.56 37.85 -14.96
N ARG A 8 27.11 36.64 -14.91
CA ARG A 8 27.85 36.01 -16.00
C ARG A 8 28.14 34.57 -15.61
N PHE A 9 27.59 33.66 -16.41
CA PHE A 9 27.82 32.22 -16.53
C PHE A 9 26.56 31.40 -16.30
N MET A 10 25.63 31.44 -17.27
CA MET A 10 24.98 30.25 -17.83
C MET A 10 24.33 30.65 -19.17
N THR A 11 24.96 30.29 -20.28
CA THR A 11 24.34 30.33 -21.61
C THR A 11 24.89 29.19 -22.46
N ALA A 12 23.99 28.26 -22.81
CA ALA A 12 23.97 27.33 -23.96
C ALA A 12 22.90 26.26 -23.60
N LEU A 13 21.73 26.09 -24.24
CA LEU A 13 21.32 26.27 -25.64
C LEU A 13 19.77 26.48 -25.74
N ALA A 14 19.37 27.62 -26.34
CA ALA A 14 18.29 27.89 -27.33
C ALA A 14 16.78 27.59 -27.03
N PRO A 15 15.81 28.24 -27.75
CA PRO A 15 15.37 29.63 -27.55
C PRO A 15 13.81 29.84 -27.56
N ASP A 16 13.40 31.07 -27.25
CA ASP A 16 12.12 31.76 -27.56
C ASP A 16 10.83 31.42 -26.78
N LEU A 17 10.67 32.09 -25.62
CA LEU A 17 9.41 32.68 -25.14
C LEU A 17 9.76 33.92 -24.29
N PRO A 18 9.02 35.05 -24.38
CA PRO A 18 9.36 36.28 -23.67
C PRO A 18 9.21 36.11 -22.15
N PRO A 19 10.07 36.77 -21.34
CA PRO A 19 9.95 36.71 -19.89
C PRO A 19 8.71 37.49 -19.44
N LEU A 20 7.77 36.79 -18.82
CA LEU A 20 6.67 37.44 -18.10
C LEU A 20 7.23 38.17 -16.87
N PRO A 21 6.73 39.36 -16.54
CA PRO A 21 7.23 40.15 -15.42
C PRO A 21 7.01 39.42 -14.10
N SER A 22 8.04 39.42 -13.26
CA SER A 22 8.02 38.99 -11.87
C SER A 22 7.00 39.82 -11.08
N ASN A 23 5.83 39.24 -10.85
CA ASN A 23 4.90 39.71 -9.83
C ASN A 23 4.97 38.75 -8.65
N ASP A 24 5.40 39.28 -7.50
CA ASP A 24 5.11 38.73 -6.18
C ASP A 24 3.59 38.54 -6.04
N ARG A 25 3.08 37.33 -6.31
CA ARG A 25 1.79 36.83 -5.82
C ARG A 25 1.83 35.30 -5.75
N SER A 26 2.01 34.78 -4.54
CA SER A 26 1.47 33.49 -4.11
C SER A 26 -0.06 33.56 -4.11
N ASP A 27 -0.69 33.53 -5.28
CA ASP A 27 -2.15 33.41 -5.38
C ASP A 27 -2.54 31.95 -5.14
N HIS A 28 -2.54 31.54 -3.86
CA HIS A 28 -3.51 30.54 -3.41
C HIS A 28 -4.90 31.18 -3.57
N HIS A 29 -5.84 30.50 -4.23
CA HIS A 29 -7.22 30.94 -4.33
C HIS A 29 -7.86 31.05 -2.94
N HIS A 30 -7.66 32.18 -2.27
CA HIS A 30 -8.34 32.52 -1.03
C HIS A 30 -9.82 32.78 -1.36
N ARG A 31 -10.68 31.78 -1.12
CA ARG A 31 -12.12 32.01 -1.08
C ARG A 31 -12.44 32.98 0.06
N ARG A 32 -12.64 34.25 -0.29
CA ARG A 32 -13.26 35.26 0.57
C ARG A 32 -14.78 35.04 0.55
N PHE A 33 -15.31 34.25 1.49
CA PHE A 33 -16.70 34.42 1.90
C PHE A 33 -16.73 35.44 3.04
N GLY A 34 -17.30 36.63 2.81
CA GLY A 34 -17.60 37.58 3.90
C GLY A 34 -16.40 38.29 4.56
N GLY A 35 -15.21 38.31 3.95
CA GLY A 35 -14.09 39.12 4.45
C GLY A 35 -13.32 38.56 5.66
N GLN A 36 -13.65 37.36 6.15
CA GLN A 36 -12.87 36.62 7.15
C GLN A 36 -12.22 35.39 6.51
N GLN A 37 -10.93 35.17 6.81
CA GLN A 37 -10.18 33.98 6.41
C GLN A 37 -10.65 32.81 7.27
N MET A 38 -11.03 31.69 6.65
CA MET A 38 -11.45 30.50 7.41
C MET A 38 -10.30 29.99 8.29
N PRO A 39 -10.58 29.54 9.53
CA PRO A 39 -9.54 29.02 10.41
C PRO A 39 -9.02 27.67 9.95
N ASP A 40 -7.83 27.29 10.42
CA ASP A 40 -7.34 25.92 10.29
C ASP A 40 -8.14 25.00 11.22
N LYS A 41 -8.41 23.76 10.77
CA LYS A 41 -9.15 22.78 11.59
C LYS A 41 -8.36 22.36 12.82
N PHE A 42 -7.08 22.08 12.63
CA PHE A 42 -6.13 21.74 13.67
C PHE A 42 -4.92 22.67 13.55
N PRO A 43 -4.38 23.19 14.67
CA PRO A 43 -3.12 23.91 14.64
C PRO A 43 -2.01 22.96 14.19
N TYR A 44 -1.03 23.47 13.45
CA TYR A 44 0.11 22.67 13.03
C TYR A 44 0.80 21.99 14.21
N ALA A 45 1.04 20.69 14.06
CA ALA A 45 1.77 19.86 15.01
C ALA A 45 2.47 18.72 14.25
N ARG A 46 3.48 18.14 14.87
CA ARG A 46 4.07 16.85 14.46
C ARG A 46 3.40 15.71 15.22
N PRO A 47 3.62 14.44 14.85
CA PRO A 47 3.05 13.32 15.58
C PRO A 47 3.21 13.43 17.10
N PRO A 48 2.13 13.31 17.90
CA PRO A 48 2.16 13.60 19.34
C PRO A 48 3.21 12.79 20.12
N PHE A 49 3.50 11.56 19.67
CA PHE A 49 4.48 10.67 20.31
C PHE A 49 5.94 11.14 20.16
N LEU A 50 6.21 12.18 19.36
CA LEU A 50 7.55 12.80 19.28
C LEU A 50 7.85 13.72 20.46
N GLN A 51 6.81 14.17 21.17
CA GLN A 51 6.92 15.04 22.35
C GLN A 51 7.71 16.35 22.05
N LEU A 52 7.37 17.02 20.95
CA LEU A 52 7.77 18.40 20.69
C LEU A 52 6.81 19.33 21.46
N LEU A 53 7.12 19.60 22.73
CA LEU A 53 6.18 20.19 23.69
C LEU A 53 6.15 21.73 23.63
N THR A 54 7.11 22.35 22.95
CA THR A 54 7.22 23.81 22.84
C THR A 54 7.21 24.28 21.40
N ALA A 55 6.74 25.51 21.18
CA ALA A 55 6.76 26.13 19.85
C ALA A 55 8.18 26.28 19.29
N ASP A 56 9.18 26.47 20.16
CA ASP A 56 10.58 26.59 19.76
C ASP A 56 11.16 25.24 19.32
N GLU A 57 10.83 24.14 20.01
CA GLU A 57 11.19 22.78 19.55
C GLU A 57 10.53 22.45 18.20
N LEU A 58 9.27 22.81 18.04
CA LEU A 58 8.54 22.62 16.78
C LEU A 58 9.18 23.41 15.63
N ARG A 59 9.52 24.67 15.84
CA ARG A 59 10.25 25.51 14.86
C ARG A 59 11.64 24.96 14.56
N ALA A 60 12.39 24.55 15.59
CA ALA A 60 13.72 23.97 15.42
C ALA A 60 13.67 22.67 14.60
N SER A 61 12.60 21.88 14.73
CA SER A 61 12.38 20.66 13.93
C SER A 61 12.12 20.93 12.44
N ALA A 62 11.79 22.17 12.07
CA ALA A 62 11.51 22.60 10.70
C ALA A 62 12.70 23.36 10.06
N ASP A 63 13.91 23.26 10.62
CA ASP A 63 15.11 23.88 10.03
C ASP A 63 15.56 23.14 8.77
N HIS A 64 15.40 23.78 7.61
CA HIS A 64 15.77 23.26 6.29
C HIS A 64 17.28 23.24 5.99
N ASN A 65 18.09 23.98 6.75
CA ASN A 65 19.55 23.99 6.59
C ASN A 65 20.17 22.78 7.29
N VAL A 66 19.68 22.48 8.50
CA VAL A 66 20.20 21.35 9.30
C VAL A 66 19.46 20.05 8.98
N ARG A 67 18.16 20.15 8.66
CA ARG A 67 17.25 19.02 8.46
C ARG A 67 17.42 17.98 9.57
N PRO A 68 17.12 18.34 10.84
CA PRO A 68 17.36 17.45 11.97
C PRO A 68 16.52 16.17 11.83
N ILE A 69 17.12 15.03 12.15
CA ILE A 69 16.39 13.76 12.23
C ILE A 69 15.76 13.70 13.60
N ILE A 70 14.43 13.64 13.63
CA ILE A 70 13.63 13.62 14.85
C ILE A 70 13.16 12.20 15.11
N VAL A 71 13.25 11.77 16.37
CA VAL A 71 12.80 10.46 16.86
C VAL A 71 11.99 10.66 18.15
N PRO A 72 11.12 9.71 18.53
CA PRO A 72 10.41 9.78 19.82
C PRO A 72 11.39 9.91 20.99
N ARG A 73 11.13 10.86 21.91
CA ARG A 73 11.93 11.01 23.14
C ARG A 73 11.73 9.84 24.09
N ASP A 74 10.48 9.37 24.22
CA ASP A 74 10.12 8.17 24.96
C ASP A 74 9.77 7.03 24.00
N ILE A 75 10.68 6.06 23.93
CA ILE A 75 10.55 4.86 23.10
C ILE A 75 9.42 3.91 23.54
N ASN A 76 8.81 4.14 24.71
CA ASN A 76 7.71 3.32 25.21
C ASN A 76 6.33 3.80 24.76
N LEU A 77 6.24 4.98 24.11
CA LEU A 77 4.97 5.52 23.62
C LEU A 77 4.41 4.71 22.45
N LEU A 78 5.30 4.13 21.63
CA LEU A 78 4.94 3.19 20.59
C LEU A 78 5.07 1.76 21.13
N PRO A 79 4.14 0.85 20.81
CA PRO A 79 4.14 -0.49 21.35
C PRO A 79 5.27 -1.30 20.71
N TRP A 80 5.61 -2.43 21.34
CA TRP A 80 6.54 -3.40 20.78
C TRP A 80 7.98 -2.89 20.57
N GLY A 81 8.31 -1.70 21.06
CA GLY A 81 9.56 -1.02 20.72
C GLY A 81 9.60 -0.55 19.26
N THR A 82 8.44 -0.35 18.62
CA THR A 82 8.31 0.17 17.26
C THR A 82 9.14 1.43 17.08
N GLY A 83 9.92 1.47 16.00
CA GLY A 83 10.76 2.61 15.67
C GLY A 83 10.01 3.66 14.88
N TYR A 84 10.33 4.94 15.13
CA TYR A 84 9.94 6.04 14.26
C TYR A 84 11.07 7.03 14.10
N ALA A 85 11.23 7.56 12.89
CA ALA A 85 12.09 8.69 12.62
C ALA A 85 11.50 9.53 11.48
N GLU A 86 11.74 10.83 11.53
CA GLU A 86 11.32 11.76 10.49
C GLU A 86 12.33 12.88 10.25
N CYS A 87 12.26 13.49 9.09
CA CYS A 87 13.08 14.62 8.69
C CYS A 87 12.28 15.52 7.74
N VAL A 88 12.31 16.82 7.97
CA VAL A 88 11.70 17.80 7.07
C VAL A 88 12.38 17.80 5.70
N ASN A 89 11.66 18.24 4.69
CA ASN A 89 12.10 18.45 3.31
C ASN A 89 13.27 19.46 3.20
N SER A 90 13.70 19.73 1.97
CA SER A 90 14.85 20.61 1.70
C SER A 90 14.48 22.06 1.32
N GLY A 91 13.28 22.52 1.72
CA GLY A 91 12.76 23.87 1.47
C GLY A 91 11.63 23.93 0.44
N LYS A 92 10.96 22.80 0.19
CA LYS A 92 9.77 22.67 -0.66
C LYS A 92 8.55 23.35 -0.03
N SER A 93 8.41 23.24 1.29
CA SER A 93 7.35 23.83 2.10
C SER A 93 7.95 24.45 3.37
N GLU A 94 7.19 25.28 4.09
CA GLU A 94 7.65 25.87 5.37
C GLU A 94 7.68 24.83 6.49
N TRP A 95 6.74 23.88 6.44
CA TRP A 95 6.48 22.91 7.49
C TRP A 95 6.50 21.51 6.90
N ASN A 96 6.87 20.52 7.72
CA ASN A 96 6.75 19.13 7.29
C ASN A 96 5.26 18.79 7.08
N GLU A 97 4.92 18.34 5.88
CA GLU A 97 3.54 18.00 5.50
C GLU A 97 3.17 16.54 5.87
N ASP A 98 4.16 15.71 6.19
CA ASP A 98 3.97 14.34 6.68
C ASP A 98 3.35 14.30 8.07
N GLN A 99 2.56 13.26 8.31
CA GLN A 99 2.03 12.89 9.61
C GLN A 99 2.09 11.37 9.82
N SER A 100 2.04 10.99 11.10
CA SER A 100 1.90 9.60 11.51
C SER A 100 1.01 9.50 12.74
N ALA A 101 0.30 8.39 12.85
CA ALA A 101 -0.60 8.10 13.94
C ALA A 101 -0.42 6.68 14.44
N PHE A 102 -0.67 6.50 15.72
CA PHE A 102 -0.66 5.22 16.40
C PHE A 102 -1.90 5.15 17.31
N CYS A 103 -2.55 3.99 17.34
CA CYS A 103 -3.66 3.73 18.26
C CYS A 103 -3.69 2.26 18.67
N ARG A 104 -4.02 1.99 19.93
CA ARG A 104 -4.38 0.65 20.43
C ARG A 104 -5.77 0.73 21.01
N GLN A 105 -6.63 -0.18 20.58
CA GLN A 105 -8.05 -0.18 20.91
C GLN A 105 -8.54 -1.60 21.12
N VAL A 106 -9.75 -1.71 21.62
CA VAL A 106 -10.42 -2.98 21.90
C VAL A 106 -11.84 -2.90 21.35
N LEU A 107 -12.26 -3.95 20.63
CA LEU A 107 -13.65 -4.15 20.28
C LEU A 107 -14.30 -4.94 21.41
N SER A 108 -15.23 -4.30 22.12
CA SER A 108 -15.94 -4.89 23.25
C SER A 108 -17.41 -5.12 22.93
N ASP A 109 -17.91 -6.31 23.27
CA ASP A 109 -19.32 -6.60 23.21
C ASP A 109 -20.09 -5.68 24.18
N PRO A 110 -21.09 -4.90 23.73
CA PRO A 110 -21.90 -4.06 24.62
C PRO A 110 -22.51 -4.85 25.79
N GLU A 111 -22.88 -6.11 25.58
CA GLU A 111 -23.46 -6.97 26.61
C GLU A 111 -22.42 -7.74 27.43
N HIS A 112 -21.12 -7.60 27.09
CA HIS A 112 -19.98 -8.28 27.71
C HIS A 112 -20.13 -9.82 27.74
N LYS A 113 -20.89 -10.38 26.79
CA LYS A 113 -21.08 -11.83 26.66
C LYS A 113 -19.90 -12.47 25.94
N HIS A 114 -19.39 -11.79 24.92
CA HIS A 114 -18.26 -12.23 24.12
C HIS A 114 -16.95 -11.60 24.60
N PRO A 115 -15.80 -12.26 24.39
CA PRO A 115 -14.49 -11.71 24.73
C PRO A 115 -14.19 -10.45 23.91
N ASP A 116 -13.48 -9.55 24.55
CA ASP A 116 -12.88 -8.38 23.92
C ASP A 116 -11.86 -8.77 22.85
N LEU A 117 -11.91 -8.15 21.67
CA LEU A 117 -10.95 -8.32 20.58
C LEU A 117 -10.03 -7.10 20.48
N PRO A 118 -8.78 -7.17 20.97
CA PRO A 118 -7.83 -6.08 20.87
C PRO A 118 -7.31 -5.93 19.43
N TYR A 119 -7.01 -4.68 19.05
CA TYR A 119 -6.31 -4.39 17.82
C TYR A 119 -5.34 -3.22 17.97
N THR A 120 -4.35 -3.19 17.09
CA THR A 120 -3.34 -2.13 17.05
C THR A 120 -3.23 -1.56 15.65
N TYR A 121 -3.18 -0.24 15.55
CA TYR A 121 -3.20 0.53 14.30
C TYR A 121 -1.98 1.45 14.20
N PHE A 122 -1.40 1.54 13.01
CA PHE A 122 -0.42 2.57 12.64
C PHE A 122 -0.82 3.20 11.31
N GLY A 123 -0.60 4.50 11.17
CA GLY A 123 -0.81 5.24 9.93
C GLY A 123 0.35 6.17 9.60
N ILE A 124 0.61 6.34 8.31
CA ILE A 124 1.49 7.37 7.77
C ILE A 124 0.76 8.09 6.64
N PHE A 125 0.87 9.41 6.61
CA PHE A 125 0.12 10.30 5.73
C PHE A 125 1.09 11.35 5.17
N ASP A 126 1.30 11.33 3.87
CA ASP A 126 2.14 12.30 3.15
C ASP A 126 1.24 13.42 2.65
N GLY A 127 1.38 14.62 3.23
CA GLY A 127 0.54 15.77 2.89
C GLY A 127 1.07 16.55 1.69
N HIS A 128 0.16 17.14 0.92
CA HIS A 128 0.54 18.03 -0.17
C HIS A 128 -0.41 19.22 -0.30
N ALA A 129 0.15 20.35 -0.76
CA ALA A 129 -0.53 21.65 -0.80
C ALA A 129 -1.01 22.11 0.60
N GLY A 130 -0.23 21.78 1.63
CA GLY A 130 -0.51 21.99 3.03
C GLY A 130 -0.51 20.69 3.83
N TYR A 131 -0.29 20.81 5.14
CA TYR A 131 -0.34 19.69 6.10
C TYR A 131 -1.77 19.34 6.56
N GLY A 132 -2.80 20.09 6.13
CA GLY A 132 -4.13 20.05 6.73
C GLY A 132 -4.81 18.69 6.62
N ALA A 133 -4.77 18.07 5.44
CA ALA A 133 -5.38 16.76 5.19
C ALA A 133 -4.68 15.64 5.96
N ALA A 134 -3.34 15.62 5.93
CA ALA A 134 -2.53 14.65 6.67
C ALA A 134 -2.75 14.76 8.19
N LEU A 135 -2.86 15.99 8.71
CA LEU A 135 -3.13 16.25 10.12
C LEU A 135 -4.56 15.86 10.52
N ALA A 136 -5.55 16.12 9.67
CA ALA A 136 -6.90 15.62 9.91
C ALA A 136 -6.95 14.09 9.94
N ALA A 137 -6.26 13.44 9.00
CA ALA A 137 -6.19 11.97 8.94
C ALA A 137 -5.50 11.37 10.16
N SER A 138 -4.37 11.95 10.61
CA SER A 138 -3.66 11.46 11.80
C SER A 138 -4.50 11.58 13.08
N HIS A 139 -5.29 12.65 13.21
CA HIS A 139 -6.15 12.88 14.37
C HIS A 139 -7.46 12.07 14.35
N GLN A 140 -7.98 11.68 13.19
CA GLN A 140 -9.38 11.22 13.11
C GLN A 140 -9.57 9.85 12.45
N PHE A 141 -8.66 9.41 11.58
CA PHE A 141 -8.85 8.17 10.82
C PHE A 141 -9.03 6.94 11.75
N HIS A 142 -8.27 6.87 12.85
CA HIS A 142 -8.36 5.75 13.79
C HIS A 142 -9.70 5.68 14.54
N HIS A 143 -10.38 6.82 14.74
CA HIS A 143 -11.73 6.84 15.29
C HIS A 143 -12.75 6.32 14.27
N ILE A 144 -12.65 6.77 13.03
CA ILE A 144 -13.51 6.32 11.92
C ILE A 144 -13.35 4.82 11.70
N LEU A 145 -12.10 4.31 11.70
CA LEU A 145 -11.84 2.88 11.59
C LEU A 145 -12.43 2.09 12.76
N HIS A 146 -12.39 2.64 13.98
CA HIS A 146 -13.01 1.98 15.12
C HIS A 146 -14.53 1.88 14.93
N GLU A 147 -15.18 2.95 14.48
CA GLU A 147 -16.62 2.95 14.19
C GLU A 147 -16.99 1.91 13.13
N THR A 148 -16.24 1.83 12.02
CA THR A 148 -16.53 0.84 10.96
C THR A 148 -16.27 -0.60 11.39
N LEU A 149 -15.32 -0.85 12.31
CA LEU A 149 -15.12 -2.17 12.92
C LEU A 149 -16.24 -2.50 13.92
N VAL A 150 -16.75 -1.50 14.66
CA VAL A 150 -17.88 -1.66 15.56
C VAL A 150 -19.15 -2.02 14.80
N ASP A 151 -19.37 -1.46 13.60
CA ASP A 151 -20.52 -1.78 12.75
C ASP A 151 -20.61 -3.27 12.36
N CYS A 152 -19.48 -3.99 12.36
CA CYS A 152 -19.42 -5.43 12.09
C CYS A 152 -18.97 -6.26 13.30
N ILE A 153 -18.96 -5.69 14.51
CA ILE A 153 -18.44 -6.32 15.74
C ILE A 153 -19.07 -7.68 16.02
N GLU A 154 -20.36 -7.82 15.74
CA GLU A 154 -21.11 -9.05 15.93
C GLU A 154 -20.54 -10.25 15.17
N LEU A 155 -19.94 -10.01 14.01
CA LEU A 155 -19.35 -11.06 13.18
C LEU A 155 -17.84 -11.20 13.39
N LEU A 156 -17.21 -10.22 14.04
CA LEU A 156 -15.78 -10.23 14.35
C LEU A 156 -15.46 -10.92 15.68
N LEU A 157 -16.29 -10.70 16.70
CA LEU A 157 -16.02 -11.24 18.03
C LEU A 157 -16.09 -12.78 18.01
N PRO A 158 -15.17 -13.46 18.72
CA PRO A 158 -15.27 -14.90 18.95
C PRO A 158 -16.60 -15.25 19.61
N ARG A 159 -17.42 -16.07 18.95
CA ARG A 159 -18.70 -16.57 19.49
C ARG A 159 -18.63 -18.07 19.73
N ASP A 160 -19.19 -18.52 20.84
CA ASP A 160 -19.41 -19.94 21.10
C ASP A 160 -20.48 -20.46 20.14
N THR A 161 -20.11 -21.38 19.25
CA THR A 161 -21.08 -22.07 18.37
C THR A 161 -21.90 -23.13 19.11
N ASP A 162 -21.51 -23.50 20.33
CA ASP A 162 -22.03 -24.67 21.06
C ASP A 162 -23.09 -24.31 22.12
N THR A 163 -23.29 -23.04 22.46
CA THR A 163 -24.44 -22.67 23.28
C THR A 163 -25.67 -22.69 22.38
N GLY A 164 -26.43 -23.77 22.42
CA GLY A 164 -27.75 -23.94 21.79
C GLY A 164 -28.83 -22.94 22.25
N GLU A 165 -28.42 -21.76 22.72
CA GLU A 165 -29.29 -20.62 22.83
C GLU A 165 -29.70 -20.22 21.41
N ASN A 166 -31.00 -20.32 21.13
CA ASN A 166 -31.66 -19.48 20.16
C ASN A 166 -31.36 -18.03 20.55
N GLY A 167 -30.19 -17.53 20.15
CA GLY A 167 -29.70 -16.20 20.50
C GLY A 167 -30.80 -15.23 20.16
N ARG A 168 -31.29 -14.50 21.16
CA ARG A 168 -32.28 -13.44 20.96
C ARG A 168 -31.73 -12.55 19.87
N LEU A 169 -32.37 -12.64 18.70
CA LEU A 169 -31.99 -11.94 17.48
C LEU A 169 -31.82 -10.47 17.84
N ASN A 170 -30.62 -9.91 17.66
CA ASN A 170 -30.49 -8.46 17.69
C ASN A 170 -31.33 -7.95 16.50
N PRO A 171 -32.47 -7.26 16.72
CA PRO A 171 -33.38 -6.91 15.64
C PRO A 171 -32.77 -5.91 14.64
N THR A 172 -31.62 -5.34 15.00
CA THR A 172 -30.89 -4.33 14.24
C THR A 172 -30.02 -4.93 13.13
N PHE A 173 -29.58 -6.20 13.27
CA PHE A 173 -28.67 -6.83 12.30
C PHE A 173 -29.29 -8.09 11.67
N PRO A 174 -29.21 -8.25 10.34
CA PRO A 174 -29.66 -9.46 9.67
C PRO A 174 -28.81 -10.65 10.13
N HIS A 175 -29.46 -11.69 10.66
CA HIS A 175 -28.78 -12.90 11.11
C HIS A 175 -28.01 -13.56 9.95
N PRO A 176 -26.77 -14.07 10.17
CA PRO A 176 -25.95 -14.67 9.11
C PRO A 176 -26.62 -15.80 8.31
N ILE A 177 -27.61 -16.48 8.91
CA ILE A 177 -28.42 -17.50 8.23
C ILE A 177 -29.18 -16.97 7.01
N TYR A 178 -29.46 -15.65 6.98
CA TYR A 178 -30.12 -14.98 5.88
C TYR A 178 -29.14 -14.49 4.81
N PHE A 179 -27.83 -14.65 5.01
CA PHE A 179 -26.84 -14.26 4.02
C PHE A 179 -26.82 -15.27 2.88
N GLN A 180 -26.97 -14.77 1.66
CA GLN A 180 -26.86 -15.59 0.44
C GLN A 180 -25.46 -16.18 0.26
N ARG A 181 -24.44 -15.59 0.88
CA ARG A 181 -23.05 -16.03 0.84
C ARG A 181 -22.44 -15.98 2.23
N ARG A 182 -21.48 -16.88 2.50
CA ARG A 182 -20.64 -16.78 3.69
C ARG A 182 -19.66 -15.62 3.52
N VAL A 183 -19.50 -14.83 4.57
CA VAL A 183 -18.55 -13.71 4.62
C VAL A 183 -17.55 -14.03 5.72
N SER A 184 -16.27 -14.00 5.38
CA SER A 184 -15.18 -14.22 6.33
C SER A 184 -14.93 -12.98 7.20
N LYS A 185 -14.28 -13.16 8.35
CA LYS A 185 -13.81 -12.03 9.17
C LYS A 185 -12.85 -11.12 8.39
N ASP A 186 -12.02 -11.71 7.54
CA ASP A 186 -11.07 -10.98 6.71
C ASP A 186 -11.79 -10.03 5.75
N GLU A 187 -12.85 -10.49 5.08
CA GLU A 187 -13.67 -9.65 4.21
C GLU A 187 -14.36 -8.52 4.98
N LEU A 188 -14.79 -8.76 6.23
CA LEU A 188 -15.36 -7.72 7.08
C LEU A 188 -14.32 -6.67 7.48
N ILE A 189 -13.12 -7.08 7.87
CA ILE A 189 -12.02 -6.17 8.24
C ILE A 189 -11.56 -5.36 7.02
N ILE A 190 -11.43 -5.99 5.85
CA ILE A 190 -11.10 -5.32 4.59
C ILE A 190 -12.19 -4.29 4.25
N GLY A 191 -13.47 -4.67 4.31
CA GLY A 191 -14.58 -3.77 4.06
C GLY A 191 -14.66 -2.61 5.06
N ALA A 192 -14.31 -2.84 6.33
CA ALA A 192 -14.24 -1.80 7.36
C ALA A 192 -13.11 -0.79 7.08
N LEU A 193 -11.94 -1.27 6.63
CA LEU A 193 -10.83 -0.42 6.19
C LEU A 193 -11.23 0.42 4.97
N GLU A 194 -11.76 -0.20 3.92
CA GLU A 194 -12.21 0.50 2.71
C GLU A 194 -13.27 1.58 3.03
N SER A 195 -14.25 1.23 3.86
CA SER A 195 -15.31 2.16 4.29
C SER A 195 -14.75 3.32 5.13
N ALA A 196 -13.73 3.06 5.96
CA ALA A 196 -13.08 4.11 6.75
C ALA A 196 -12.33 5.12 5.87
N PHE A 197 -11.67 4.67 4.79
CA PHE A 197 -11.02 5.56 3.81
C PHE A 197 -12.04 6.48 3.12
N PHE A 198 -13.18 5.94 2.66
CA PHE A 198 -14.24 6.78 2.07
C PHE A 198 -14.86 7.75 3.07
N SER A 199 -15.03 7.32 4.32
CA SER A 199 -15.60 8.15 5.39
C SER A 199 -14.66 9.30 5.77
N MET A 200 -13.36 9.03 5.88
CA MET A 200 -12.34 10.06 6.12
C MET A 200 -12.28 11.09 4.98
N ASP A 201 -12.30 10.63 3.73
CA ASP A 201 -12.31 11.54 2.58
C ASP A 201 -13.57 12.40 2.52
N SER A 202 -14.72 11.81 2.85
CA SER A 202 -16.01 12.52 2.93
C SER A 202 -16.02 13.54 4.06
N LEU A 203 -15.39 13.24 5.20
CA LEU A 203 -15.24 14.17 6.31
C LEU A 203 -14.42 15.41 5.88
N ILE A 204 -13.28 15.21 5.20
CA ILE A 204 -12.47 16.30 4.66
C ILE A 204 -13.29 17.15 3.66
N ALA A 205 -14.12 16.51 2.82
CA ALA A 205 -15.00 17.22 1.90
C ALA A 205 -16.00 18.12 2.63
N GLN A 206 -16.63 17.61 3.69
CA GLN A 206 -17.64 18.34 4.48
C GLN A 206 -17.02 19.54 5.21
N ASP A 207 -15.78 19.41 5.65
CA ASP A 207 -15.03 20.42 6.38
C ASP A 207 -14.61 21.63 5.53
N SER A 208 -14.55 21.48 4.20
CA SER A 208 -14.17 22.54 3.26
C SER A 208 -14.99 23.84 3.37
N ASN A 209 -16.22 23.76 3.89
CA ASN A 209 -17.09 24.92 4.11
C ASN A 209 -16.88 25.61 5.46
N ARG A 210 -16.11 25.01 6.37
CA ARG A 210 -15.92 25.48 7.76
C ARG A 210 -14.47 25.89 8.04
N TYR A 211 -13.52 25.22 7.39
CA TYR A 211 -12.10 25.38 7.61
C TYR A 211 -11.40 25.76 6.32
N ARG A 212 -10.17 26.28 6.43
CA ARG A 212 -9.29 26.49 5.28
C ARG A 212 -9.13 25.17 4.51
N ASP A 213 -8.98 25.27 3.19
CA ASP A 213 -8.65 24.13 2.35
C ASP A 213 -7.47 23.36 2.95
N ALA A 214 -7.70 22.07 3.18
CA ALA A 214 -6.79 21.17 3.84
C ALA A 214 -5.74 20.61 2.87
N GLY A 215 -5.92 20.81 1.56
CA GLY A 215 -5.12 20.18 0.51
C GLY A 215 -5.50 18.70 0.35
N GLY A 216 -4.50 17.88 0.06
CA GLY A 216 -4.65 16.43 -0.03
C GLY A 216 -3.55 15.71 0.72
N CYS A 217 -3.72 14.40 0.87
CA CYS A 217 -2.65 13.55 1.40
C CYS A 217 -2.76 12.11 0.89
N THR A 218 -1.64 11.41 0.89
CA THR A 218 -1.61 9.95 0.82
C THR A 218 -2.03 9.34 2.16
N ALA A 219 -2.32 8.04 2.17
CA ALA A 219 -2.58 7.29 3.39
C ALA A 219 -2.12 5.85 3.23
N CYS A 220 -1.16 5.44 4.06
CA CYS A 220 -0.73 4.05 4.20
C CYS A 220 -0.90 3.64 5.67
N VAL A 221 -1.75 2.63 5.91
CA VAL A 221 -2.11 2.21 7.26
C VAL A 221 -1.86 0.72 7.45
N SER A 222 -1.45 0.32 8.65
CA SER A 222 -1.40 -1.08 9.07
C SER A 222 -2.31 -1.33 10.26
N LEU A 223 -3.02 -2.46 10.22
CA LEU A 223 -3.95 -2.91 11.26
C LEU A 223 -3.56 -4.34 11.66
N PHE A 224 -3.30 -4.52 12.95
CA PHE A 224 -3.00 -5.80 13.56
C PHE A 224 -4.21 -6.23 14.41
N ILE A 225 -4.96 -7.22 13.94
CA ILE A 225 -6.20 -7.70 14.56
C ILE A 225 -6.41 -9.20 14.26
N ASP A 226 -6.96 -9.94 15.21
CA ASP A 226 -7.35 -11.36 15.06
C ASP A 226 -6.24 -12.26 14.48
N GLY A 227 -5.01 -12.13 14.99
CA GLY A 227 -3.86 -12.93 14.55
C GLY A 227 -3.30 -12.57 13.17
N LYS A 228 -3.82 -11.53 12.53
CA LYS A 228 -3.44 -11.10 11.18
C LYS A 228 -2.92 -9.66 11.14
N MET A 229 -2.17 -9.37 10.09
CA MET A 229 -1.72 -8.03 9.74
C MET A 229 -2.35 -7.63 8.41
N TYR A 230 -2.99 -6.46 8.37
CA TYR A 230 -3.56 -5.83 7.18
C TYR A 230 -2.79 -4.56 6.87
N VAL A 231 -2.56 -4.28 5.60
CA VAL A 231 -1.98 -3.02 5.11
C VAL A 231 -2.89 -2.46 4.04
N ALA A 232 -3.40 -1.25 4.25
CA ALA A 232 -4.26 -0.53 3.31
C ALA A 232 -3.55 0.74 2.82
N ASN A 233 -3.41 0.90 1.51
CA ASN A 233 -2.67 2.01 0.91
C ASN A 233 -3.49 2.78 -0.14
N ALA A 234 -3.47 4.10 -0.08
CA ALA A 234 -3.99 5.02 -1.09
C ALA A 234 -2.98 6.17 -1.28
N GLY A 235 -2.25 6.14 -2.39
CA GLY A 235 -1.14 7.06 -2.69
C GLY A 235 0.17 6.33 -2.95
N ASP A 236 1.29 7.04 -2.88
CA ASP A 236 2.66 6.57 -3.16
C ASP A 236 3.56 6.45 -1.91
N SER A 237 3.00 6.67 -0.71
CA SER A 237 3.54 6.03 0.50
C SER A 237 3.57 4.51 0.33
N ARG A 238 4.56 3.84 0.95
CA ARG A 238 4.76 2.39 0.77
C ARG A 238 5.06 1.65 2.06
N ALA A 239 4.58 0.41 2.12
CA ALA A 239 4.85 -0.57 3.15
C ALA A 239 5.58 -1.78 2.56
N VAL A 240 6.71 -2.15 3.16
CA VAL A 240 7.54 -3.30 2.77
C VAL A 240 7.85 -4.13 4.00
N LEU A 241 7.58 -5.43 3.92
CA LEU A 241 7.92 -6.38 4.97
C LEU A 241 9.32 -6.95 4.70
N CYS A 242 10.29 -6.57 5.52
CA CYS A 242 11.66 -7.05 5.42
C CYS A 242 11.78 -8.39 6.15
N GLN A 243 12.14 -9.45 5.43
CA GLN A 243 12.34 -10.78 5.99
C GLN A 243 13.79 -11.24 5.83
N ARG A 244 14.17 -12.22 6.63
CA ARG A 244 15.50 -12.85 6.56
C ARG A 244 15.34 -14.34 6.71
N ARG A 245 15.95 -15.12 5.83
CA ARG A 245 16.06 -16.57 5.99
C ARG A 245 17.07 -16.86 7.09
N ALA A 246 16.82 -17.87 7.91
CA ALA A 246 17.87 -18.41 8.75
C ALA A 246 19.03 -18.87 7.85
N ASN A 247 20.26 -18.60 8.29
CA ASN A 247 21.44 -18.99 7.54
C ASN A 247 21.46 -20.52 7.44
N GLN A 248 21.36 -21.07 6.23
CA GLN A 248 21.89 -22.42 6.02
C GLN A 248 23.41 -22.32 6.17
N PRO A 249 24.06 -23.19 6.97
CA PRO A 249 25.51 -23.28 6.96
C PRO A 249 25.94 -23.61 5.53
N THR A 250 26.53 -22.65 4.84
CA THR A 250 27.07 -22.85 3.50
C THR A 250 28.35 -23.66 3.64
N GLU A 251 28.33 -24.91 3.17
CA GLU A 251 29.55 -25.66 2.85
C GLU A 251 30.46 -24.79 1.97
N PRO A 252 31.77 -24.69 2.27
CA PRO A 252 32.68 -23.81 1.54
C PRO A 252 32.71 -24.22 0.07
N LYS A 253 32.20 -23.36 -0.81
CA LYS A 253 32.33 -23.52 -2.26
C LYS A 253 33.56 -22.77 -2.77
N ASP A 254 34.16 -23.31 -3.82
CA ASP A 254 35.44 -22.90 -4.40
C ASP A 254 35.63 -21.38 -4.56
N SER A 255 36.83 -20.94 -4.20
CA SER A 255 37.30 -19.56 -3.97
C SER A 255 37.45 -18.66 -5.21
N SER A 256 36.56 -18.77 -6.21
CA SER A 256 36.65 -17.97 -7.45
C SER A 256 35.43 -17.13 -7.80
N VAL A 257 34.43 -17.04 -6.92
CA VAL A 257 33.29 -16.12 -7.07
C VAL A 257 33.38 -15.06 -5.98
N ILE A 258 33.19 -13.78 -6.32
CA ILE A 258 32.99 -12.72 -5.31
C ILE A 258 31.73 -13.11 -4.55
N GLU A 259 31.89 -13.66 -3.34
CA GLU A 259 30.73 -14.03 -2.53
C GLU A 259 29.95 -12.76 -2.21
N PRO A 260 28.62 -12.72 -2.49
CA PRO A 260 27.79 -11.63 -2.01
C PRO A 260 27.89 -11.59 -0.47
N ASP A 261 27.77 -10.39 0.11
CA ASP A 261 27.74 -10.24 1.57
C ASP A 261 26.72 -11.25 2.14
N PRO A 262 27.08 -12.09 3.14
CA PRO A 262 26.19 -13.12 3.69
C PRO A 262 24.80 -12.58 4.08
N LEU A 263 24.71 -11.28 4.38
CA LEU A 263 23.44 -10.62 4.66
C LEU A 263 22.64 -10.27 3.39
N GLU A 264 23.31 -9.98 2.27
CA GLU A 264 22.67 -9.77 0.96
C GLU A 264 22.04 -11.04 0.42
N ALA A 265 22.60 -12.21 0.74
CA ALA A 265 22.04 -13.49 0.31
C ALA A 265 20.84 -13.96 1.16
N SER A 266 20.68 -13.46 2.39
CA SER A 266 19.72 -13.99 3.37
C SER A 266 18.49 -13.11 3.60
N CYS A 267 18.58 -11.79 3.39
CA CYS A 267 17.43 -10.89 3.56
C CYS A 267 16.74 -10.55 2.23
N TYR A 268 15.42 -10.41 2.27
CA TYR A 268 14.61 -10.07 1.10
C TYR A 268 13.36 -9.26 1.49
N PRO A 269 12.99 -8.26 0.68
CA PRO A 269 11.76 -7.51 0.88
C PRO A 269 10.55 -8.25 0.31
N VAL A 270 9.41 -8.14 1.00
CA VAL A 270 8.08 -8.50 0.47
C VAL A 270 7.23 -7.23 0.42
N PRO A 271 6.91 -6.69 -0.77
CA PRO A 271 6.05 -5.52 -0.88
C PRO A 271 4.66 -5.81 -0.29
N PHE A 272 4.22 -4.98 0.65
CA PHE A 272 2.89 -5.07 1.28
C PHE A 272 1.94 -3.95 0.83
N SER A 273 2.41 -3.01 0.03
CA SER A 273 1.59 -2.09 -0.75
C SER A 273 2.21 -1.88 -2.14
N ALA A 274 1.46 -1.19 -3.01
CA ALA A 274 1.94 -0.68 -4.29
C ALA A 274 1.66 0.82 -4.37
N ASP A 275 2.51 1.56 -5.08
CA ASP A 275 2.37 3.00 -5.23
C ASP A 275 1.27 3.32 -6.25
N HIS A 276 0.41 4.27 -5.92
CA HIS A 276 -0.73 4.67 -6.75
C HIS A 276 -0.47 5.98 -7.48
N THR A 277 0.47 5.95 -8.42
CA THR A 277 0.80 7.10 -9.28
C THR A 277 -0.06 7.10 -10.55
N PRO A 278 -0.14 8.20 -11.30
CA PRO A 278 -0.85 8.24 -12.57
C PRO A 278 -0.30 7.24 -13.59
N GLU A 279 0.97 6.85 -13.49
CA GLU A 279 1.58 5.85 -14.35
C GLU A 279 1.19 4.42 -13.96
N THR A 280 1.29 4.06 -12.67
CA THR A 280 0.92 2.71 -12.20
C THR A 280 -0.57 2.44 -12.33
N GLU A 281 -1.40 3.48 -12.16
CA GLU A 281 -2.86 3.43 -12.25
C GLU A 281 -3.40 3.87 -13.62
N ARG A 282 -2.54 3.91 -14.64
CA ARG A 282 -2.88 4.41 -15.98
C ARG A 282 -4.11 3.74 -16.58
N GLU A 283 -4.21 2.41 -16.45
CA GLU A 283 -5.35 1.64 -16.98
C GLU A 283 -6.67 2.11 -16.37
N ARG A 284 -6.73 2.26 -15.04
CA ARG A 284 -7.91 2.76 -14.32
C ARG A 284 -8.28 4.17 -14.77
N LEU A 285 -7.30 5.07 -14.82
CA LEU A 285 -7.49 6.49 -15.17
C LEU A 285 -7.99 6.64 -16.62
N LEU A 286 -7.39 5.94 -17.58
CA LEU A 286 -7.83 5.94 -18.96
C LEU A 286 -9.23 5.32 -19.11
N ASN A 287 -9.57 4.31 -18.32
CA ASN A 287 -10.90 3.72 -18.33
C ASN A 287 -11.96 4.69 -17.78
N VAL A 288 -11.69 5.40 -16.68
CA VAL A 288 -12.58 6.46 -16.16
C VAL A 288 -12.78 7.54 -17.22
N ALA A 289 -11.70 8.03 -17.82
CA ALA A 289 -11.73 9.05 -18.85
C ALA A 289 -12.54 8.63 -20.09
N ARG A 290 -12.42 7.35 -20.49
CA ARG A 290 -13.17 6.77 -21.61
C ARG A 290 -14.66 6.64 -21.32
N LEU A 291 -15.02 6.15 -20.12
CA LEU A 291 -16.41 5.92 -19.73
C LEU A 291 -17.14 7.24 -19.39
N LYS A 292 -16.42 8.27 -18.95
CA LYS A 292 -16.96 9.57 -18.57
C LYS A 292 -16.26 10.72 -19.32
N PRO A 293 -16.44 10.83 -20.65
CA PRO A 293 -15.70 11.80 -21.46
C PRO A 293 -15.99 13.27 -21.09
N HIS A 294 -17.15 13.56 -20.50
CA HIS A 294 -17.50 14.90 -20.02
C HIS A 294 -16.54 15.43 -18.94
N LEU A 295 -15.87 14.54 -18.19
CA LEU A 295 -14.87 14.92 -17.18
C LEU A 295 -13.60 15.52 -17.79
N MET A 296 -13.31 15.27 -19.07
CA MET A 296 -12.14 15.80 -19.77
C MET A 296 -12.41 17.13 -20.49
N ALA A 297 -13.70 17.49 -20.64
CA ALA A 297 -14.16 18.53 -21.55
C ALA A 297 -13.43 18.45 -22.92
N ASN A 298 -12.97 19.58 -23.46
CA ASN A 298 -12.20 19.64 -24.71
C ASN A 298 -10.69 19.82 -24.50
N HIS A 299 -10.20 19.58 -23.28
CA HIS A 299 -8.80 19.83 -22.92
C HIS A 299 -7.93 18.58 -22.96
N TYR A 300 -8.53 17.41 -22.72
CA TYR A 300 -7.79 16.16 -22.55
C TYR A 300 -8.20 15.04 -23.52
N VAL A 301 -7.33 14.05 -23.66
CA VAL A 301 -7.60 12.78 -24.37
C VAL A 301 -7.41 11.59 -23.46
N ALA A 302 -8.32 10.62 -23.56
CA ALA A 302 -8.27 9.34 -22.85
C ALA A 302 -7.39 8.32 -23.59
N MET A 303 -6.22 8.71 -24.09
CA MET A 303 -5.38 7.87 -24.94
C MET A 303 -3.92 7.96 -24.55
N GLU A 304 -3.21 6.84 -24.72
CA GLU A 304 -1.77 6.77 -24.61
C GLU A 304 -1.17 6.56 -26.00
N TYR A 305 -0.06 7.25 -26.26
CA TYR A 305 0.67 7.17 -27.52
C TYR A 305 2.09 6.68 -27.26
N ALA A 306 2.59 5.79 -28.12
CA ALA A 306 3.96 5.29 -28.02
C ALA A 306 5.00 6.42 -28.22
N LYS A 307 4.57 7.49 -28.91
CA LYS A 307 5.31 8.73 -29.07
C LYS A 307 4.33 9.88 -28.93
N ARG A 308 4.69 10.92 -28.18
CA ARG A 308 3.84 12.10 -28.04
C ARG A 308 3.53 12.73 -29.41
N PRO A 309 2.24 12.88 -29.79
CA PRO A 309 1.88 13.44 -31.08
C PRO A 309 2.12 14.94 -31.12
N HIS A 310 2.60 15.44 -32.25
CA HIS A 310 2.74 16.86 -32.55
C HIS A 310 1.94 17.24 -33.79
N ILE A 311 1.70 18.55 -33.97
CA ILE A 311 0.93 19.05 -35.12
C ILE A 311 1.53 18.65 -36.49
N LYS A 312 2.84 18.44 -36.55
CA LYS A 312 3.56 17.96 -37.74
C LYS A 312 3.22 16.51 -38.12
N ASP A 313 2.70 15.73 -37.18
CA ASP A 313 2.35 14.32 -37.36
C ASP A 313 0.87 14.15 -37.80
N MET A 314 0.15 15.26 -38.03
CA MET A 314 -1.28 15.26 -38.38
C MET A 314 -1.55 14.46 -39.66
N GLY A 315 -2.55 13.58 -39.61
CA GLY A 315 -2.89 12.69 -40.72
C GLY A 315 -1.95 11.47 -40.88
N GLN A 316 -0.90 11.33 -40.06
CA GLN A 316 -0.04 10.15 -40.07
C GLN A 316 -0.61 9.03 -39.20
N ARG A 317 -0.18 7.79 -39.46
CA ARG A 317 -0.50 6.65 -38.58
C ARG A 317 0.40 6.69 -37.34
N ILE A 318 -0.21 6.69 -36.17
CA ILE A 318 0.48 6.66 -34.87
C ILE A 318 0.07 5.43 -34.06
N LEU A 319 1.00 4.89 -33.28
CA LEU A 319 0.70 3.83 -32.32
C LEU A 319 0.06 4.41 -31.07
N CYS A 320 -1.11 3.89 -30.73
CA CYS A 320 -1.87 4.30 -29.57
C CYS A 320 -2.56 3.12 -28.89
N ARG A 321 -2.99 3.34 -27.64
CA ARG A 321 -3.89 2.45 -26.91
C ARG A 321 -4.85 3.27 -26.04
N GLN A 322 -6.02 2.71 -25.77
CA GLN A 322 -7.11 3.39 -25.06
C GLN A 322 -7.71 2.48 -23.98
N GLY A 323 -8.17 3.08 -22.87
CA GLY A 323 -8.86 2.33 -21.81
C GLY A 323 -8.04 1.17 -21.27
N THR A 324 -8.62 -0.04 -21.30
CA THR A 324 -8.02 -1.29 -20.77
C THR A 324 -7.19 -2.06 -21.81
N MET A 325 -6.86 -1.46 -22.95
CA MET A 325 -6.06 -2.12 -23.98
C MET A 325 -4.62 -2.36 -23.50
N LYS A 326 -4.19 -3.63 -23.50
CA LYS A 326 -2.78 -4.01 -23.22
C LYS A 326 -1.88 -3.87 -24.45
N GLY A 327 -2.42 -4.14 -25.64
CA GLY A 327 -1.70 -4.05 -26.92
C GLY A 327 -1.74 -2.67 -27.56
N TRP A 328 -0.83 -2.44 -28.52
CA TRP A 328 -0.79 -1.23 -29.33
C TRP A 328 -1.58 -1.40 -30.63
N THR A 329 -2.25 -0.34 -31.09
CA THR A 329 -2.92 -0.29 -32.40
C THR A 329 -2.57 0.98 -33.16
N TYR A 330 -2.74 0.97 -34.48
CA TYR A 330 -2.57 2.17 -35.30
C TYR A 330 -3.86 2.97 -35.43
N LYS A 331 -3.74 4.29 -35.33
CA LYS A 331 -4.79 5.26 -35.66
C LYS A 331 -4.21 6.36 -36.56
N THR A 332 -5.03 6.90 -37.46
CA THR A 332 -4.69 8.14 -38.17
C THR A 332 -4.88 9.34 -37.25
N LEU A 333 -3.80 10.10 -37.01
CA LEU A 333 -3.78 11.21 -36.06
C LEU A 333 -4.71 12.35 -36.49
N THR A 334 -5.60 12.76 -35.58
CA THR A 334 -6.54 13.87 -35.76
C THR A 334 -6.16 15.07 -34.89
N ARG A 335 -6.85 16.20 -35.08
CA ARG A 335 -6.63 17.40 -34.26
C ARG A 335 -6.95 17.18 -32.77
N ASP A 336 -7.94 16.34 -32.49
CA ASP A 336 -8.34 16.03 -31.10
C ASP A 336 -7.26 15.26 -30.36
N ASP A 337 -6.47 14.46 -31.07
CA ASP A 337 -5.39 13.65 -30.51
C ASP A 337 -4.19 14.49 -30.04
N LEU A 338 -4.12 15.77 -30.43
CA LEU A 338 -3.09 16.72 -30.00
C LEU A 338 -3.36 17.33 -28.61
N ARG A 339 -4.54 17.07 -28.04
CA ARG A 339 -4.88 17.48 -26.67
C ARG A 339 -4.01 16.74 -25.65
N MET A 340 -3.95 17.27 -24.43
CA MET A 340 -3.11 16.70 -23.39
C MET A 340 -3.65 15.33 -22.92
N PRO A 341 -2.84 14.28 -22.84
CA PRO A 341 -3.28 13.02 -22.23
C PRO A 341 -3.75 13.20 -20.79
N VAL A 342 -4.67 12.34 -20.33
CA VAL A 342 -5.07 12.31 -18.91
C VAL A 342 -3.90 11.95 -18.00
N VAL A 343 -3.01 11.06 -18.46
CA VAL A 343 -1.77 10.71 -17.77
C VAL A 343 -0.59 11.26 -18.57
N ASN A 344 0.11 12.25 -18.00
CA ASN A 344 1.24 12.93 -18.65
C ASN A 344 2.55 12.57 -17.98
N GLY A 345 3.64 12.55 -18.73
CA GLY A 345 4.95 12.25 -18.19
C GLY A 345 5.15 10.76 -17.90
N GLU A 346 6.32 10.45 -17.35
CA GLU A 346 6.81 9.11 -17.06
C GLU A 346 7.60 9.13 -15.74
N GLY A 347 7.62 8.01 -15.03
CA GLY A 347 8.22 7.86 -13.71
C GLY A 347 7.71 8.91 -12.73
N LYS A 348 8.63 9.46 -11.92
CA LYS A 348 8.35 10.53 -10.94
C LYS A 348 7.79 11.83 -11.53
N ARG A 349 7.89 12.02 -12.84
CA ARG A 349 7.33 13.18 -13.55
C ARG A 349 5.92 12.91 -14.07
N SER A 350 5.37 11.72 -13.81
CA SER A 350 4.00 11.38 -14.16
C SER A 350 3.03 12.28 -13.39
N ARG A 351 2.04 12.85 -14.08
CA ARG A 351 1.04 13.77 -13.52
C ARG A 351 -0.35 13.48 -14.08
N LEU A 352 -1.31 13.32 -13.18
CA LEU A 352 -2.74 13.25 -13.49
C LEU A 352 -3.22 14.62 -13.94
N LEU A 353 -3.76 14.69 -15.15
CA LEU A 353 -4.20 15.91 -15.82
C LEU A 353 -3.14 17.01 -15.84
N GLY A 354 -1.85 16.62 -15.78
CA GLY A 354 -0.71 17.55 -15.73
C GLY A 354 -0.52 18.27 -14.39
N THR A 355 -1.22 17.83 -13.34
CA THR A 355 -1.31 18.54 -12.06
C THR A 355 -0.80 17.71 -10.88
N LEU A 356 -1.41 16.54 -10.61
CA LEU A 356 -1.18 15.78 -9.37
C LEU A 356 -0.26 14.58 -9.58
N GLY A 357 0.68 14.33 -8.66
CA GLY A 357 1.65 13.22 -8.70
C GLY A 357 1.09 11.86 -8.27
N VAL A 358 -0.05 11.87 -7.57
CA VAL A 358 -0.77 10.69 -7.09
C VAL A 358 -2.12 10.53 -7.78
N SER A 359 -2.66 9.32 -7.75
CA SER A 359 -3.96 8.98 -8.33
C SER A 359 -4.96 8.44 -7.31
N ARG A 360 -4.51 8.22 -6.07
CA ARG A 360 -5.33 7.87 -4.91
C ARG A 360 -4.87 8.66 -3.68
N GLY A 361 -5.77 8.90 -2.75
CA GLY A 361 -5.52 9.69 -1.54
C GLY A 361 -6.76 10.40 -1.02
N PHE A 362 -6.61 11.09 0.11
CA PHE A 362 -7.65 11.92 0.71
C PHE A 362 -7.56 13.37 0.24
N GLY A 363 -8.66 14.10 0.32
CA GLY A 363 -8.69 15.55 0.06
C GLY A 363 -8.70 15.90 -1.42
N ASP A 364 -8.11 17.04 -1.78
CA ASP A 364 -8.09 17.60 -3.14
C ASP A 364 -9.49 17.77 -3.78
N HIS A 365 -10.52 17.96 -2.96
CA HIS A 365 -11.91 18.07 -3.44
C HIS A 365 -12.13 19.31 -4.32
N GLU A 366 -11.39 20.40 -4.04
CA GLU A 366 -11.46 21.64 -4.79
C GLU A 366 -10.33 21.80 -5.82
N LEU A 367 -9.43 20.81 -5.94
CA LEU A 367 -8.27 20.89 -6.81
C LEU A 367 -8.70 20.89 -8.28
N LEU A 368 -8.29 21.93 -8.99
CA LEU A 368 -8.50 22.09 -10.43
C LEU A 368 -7.20 21.84 -11.19
N ALA A 369 -7.33 21.19 -12.33
CA ALA A 369 -6.23 20.95 -13.23
C ALA A 369 -5.70 22.27 -13.80
N ILE A 370 -4.37 22.38 -13.79
CA ILE A 370 -3.63 23.59 -14.17
C ILE A 370 -4.07 24.05 -15.57
N ASN A 371 -4.43 25.34 -15.68
CA ASN A 371 -4.80 26.02 -16.93
C ASN A 371 -6.07 25.51 -17.65
N THR A 372 -6.83 24.59 -17.07
CA THR A 372 -8.06 24.07 -17.71
C THR A 372 -9.31 24.21 -16.84
N GLY A 373 -9.16 24.32 -15.51
CA GLY A 373 -10.30 24.42 -14.59
C GLY A 373 -11.08 23.11 -14.42
N ILE A 374 -10.55 21.99 -14.93
CA ILE A 374 -11.14 20.67 -14.80
C ILE A 374 -10.89 20.11 -13.41
N GLN A 375 -11.92 19.57 -12.75
CA GLN A 375 -11.76 18.98 -11.43
C GLN A 375 -10.89 17.71 -11.48
N ILE A 376 -9.94 17.60 -10.54
CA ILE A 376 -9.09 16.41 -10.39
C ILE A 376 -9.84 15.27 -9.70
N LYS A 377 -10.65 15.61 -8.67
CA LYS A 377 -11.29 14.63 -7.78
C LYS A 377 -12.03 13.49 -8.48
N PRO A 378 -12.75 13.69 -9.61
CA PRO A 378 -13.38 12.58 -10.34
C PRO A 378 -12.43 11.46 -10.82
N PHE A 379 -11.13 11.74 -10.90
CA PHE A 379 -10.08 10.78 -11.26
C PHE A 379 -9.27 10.28 -10.05
N LEU A 380 -9.30 11.03 -8.94
CA LEU A 380 -8.60 10.75 -7.67
C LEU A 380 -9.56 10.06 -6.68
N THR A 381 -9.24 8.84 -6.26
CA THR A 381 -10.11 8.06 -5.35
C THR A 381 -9.46 7.84 -3.98
N PRO A 382 -10.22 7.86 -2.87
CA PRO A 382 -9.69 7.45 -1.57
C PRO A 382 -9.64 5.93 -1.40
N HIS A 383 -10.14 5.13 -2.36
CA HIS A 383 -10.20 3.68 -2.23
C HIS A 383 -8.80 3.06 -2.04
N PRO A 384 -8.53 2.38 -0.91
CA PRO A 384 -7.23 1.77 -0.68
C PRO A 384 -7.10 0.43 -1.42
N ASP A 385 -5.88 0.04 -1.74
CA ASP A 385 -5.56 -1.37 -1.97
C ASP A 385 -5.19 -2.01 -0.63
N VAL A 386 -5.82 -3.14 -0.29
CA VAL A 386 -5.62 -3.85 0.99
C VAL A 386 -4.92 -5.19 0.78
N ARG A 387 -3.81 -5.42 1.49
CA ARG A 387 -3.13 -6.73 1.58
C ARG A 387 -3.17 -7.26 3.00
N GLN A 388 -3.25 -8.59 3.14
CA GLN A 388 -3.24 -9.24 4.45
C GLN A 388 -2.18 -10.33 4.56
N ARG A 389 -1.73 -10.58 5.79
CA ARG A 389 -0.87 -11.72 6.18
C ARG A 389 -1.42 -12.36 7.44
N ASP A 390 -1.65 -13.67 7.36
CA ASP A 390 -1.94 -14.48 8.53
C ASP A 390 -0.64 -14.81 9.27
N LEU A 391 -0.53 -14.35 10.52
CA LEU A 391 0.68 -14.55 11.31
C LEU A 391 0.69 -15.90 12.03
N THR A 392 -0.48 -16.54 12.17
CA THR A 392 -0.61 -17.88 12.76
C THR A 392 -0.06 -18.98 11.85
N GLN A 393 0.10 -18.67 10.56
CA GLN A 393 0.66 -19.57 9.55
C GLN A 393 2.18 -19.43 9.40
N VAL A 394 2.83 -18.55 10.16
CA VAL A 394 4.28 -18.35 10.09
C VAL A 394 4.99 -19.44 10.89
N VAL A 395 5.86 -20.18 10.23
CA VAL A 395 6.69 -21.21 10.85
C VAL A 395 8.05 -20.63 11.18
N SER A 396 8.37 -20.52 12.47
CA SER A 396 9.69 -20.13 12.97
C SER A 396 10.34 -21.29 13.72
N ILE A 397 11.60 -21.58 13.41
CA ILE A 397 12.34 -22.67 14.07
C ILE A 397 12.89 -22.13 15.42
N PRO A 398 12.51 -22.71 16.58
CA PRO A 398 12.86 -22.17 17.90
C PRO A 398 14.36 -21.97 18.12
N ASP A 399 15.19 -22.89 17.64
CA ASP A 399 16.64 -22.88 17.87
C ASP A 399 17.41 -21.86 17.01
N GLU A 400 16.81 -21.35 15.94
CA GLU A 400 17.47 -20.47 14.98
C GLU A 400 17.44 -18.98 15.38
N HIS A 401 16.68 -18.61 16.42
CA HIS A 401 16.55 -17.24 16.92
C HIS A 401 16.23 -16.22 15.81
N ASN A 402 15.54 -16.64 14.74
CA ASN A 402 15.27 -15.85 13.54
C ASN A 402 13.87 -15.22 13.53
N GLN A 403 13.30 -14.95 14.71
CA GLN A 403 11.92 -14.47 14.87
C GLN A 403 11.64 -13.18 14.08
N ASP A 404 12.57 -12.21 14.11
CA ASP A 404 12.47 -10.99 13.28
C ASP A 404 12.58 -11.26 11.78
N GLY A 405 13.25 -12.34 11.38
CA GLY A 405 13.41 -12.74 9.99
C GLY A 405 12.18 -13.46 9.44
N ASP A 406 11.64 -14.42 10.19
CA ASP A 406 10.52 -15.26 9.76
C ASP A 406 9.20 -14.49 9.75
N TYR A 407 8.87 -13.82 10.85
CA TYR A 407 7.70 -12.92 10.93
C TYR A 407 7.94 -11.64 10.13
N GLY A 408 9.19 -11.18 10.08
CA GLY A 408 9.59 -9.97 9.38
C GLY A 408 9.46 -8.70 10.22
N VAL A 409 10.01 -7.63 9.65
CA VAL A 409 9.90 -6.25 10.16
C VAL A 409 9.20 -5.41 9.11
N LEU A 410 8.04 -4.85 9.43
CA LEU A 410 7.28 -4.02 8.50
C LEU A 410 7.84 -2.60 8.53
N VAL A 411 8.33 -2.12 7.39
CA VAL A 411 8.76 -0.73 7.18
C VAL A 411 7.68 0.00 6.41
N MET A 412 7.08 1.02 7.02
CA MET A 412 6.15 1.95 6.36
C MET A 412 6.81 3.31 6.25
N ALA A 413 6.81 3.92 5.06
CA ALA A 413 7.40 5.23 4.87
C ALA A 413 6.72 6.03 3.75
N THR A 414 6.87 7.36 3.81
CA THR A 414 6.48 8.31 2.75
C THR A 414 7.42 8.22 1.56
N ASP A 415 7.04 8.84 0.44
CA ASP A 415 7.80 8.72 -0.81
C ASP A 415 9.24 9.25 -0.66
N GLY A 416 9.49 10.18 0.26
CA GLY A 416 10.81 10.72 0.55
C GLY A 416 11.88 9.68 0.88
N LEU A 417 11.50 8.50 1.41
CA LEU A 417 12.40 7.34 1.53
C LEU A 417 12.52 6.58 0.19
N TRP A 418 11.38 6.19 -0.36
CA TRP A 418 11.27 5.25 -1.49
C TRP A 418 11.74 5.84 -2.82
N ASP A 419 11.78 7.16 -2.91
CA ASP A 419 12.28 7.89 -4.05
C ASP A 419 13.78 7.69 -4.27
N VAL A 420 14.52 7.39 -3.22
CA VAL A 420 15.98 7.27 -3.25
C VAL A 420 16.48 5.92 -2.76
N SER A 421 15.59 5.06 -2.27
CA SER A 421 15.93 3.74 -1.73
C SER A 421 15.07 2.65 -2.35
N GLU A 422 15.73 1.63 -2.92
CA GLU A 422 15.08 0.41 -3.38
C GLU A 422 14.67 -0.47 -2.19
N ASN A 423 13.66 -1.32 -2.38
CA ASN A 423 13.12 -2.20 -1.33
C ASN A 423 14.21 -3.12 -0.75
N GLU A 424 15.11 -3.60 -1.61
CA GLU A 424 16.25 -4.45 -1.27
C GLU A 424 17.27 -3.70 -0.41
N ALA A 425 17.54 -2.44 -0.72
CA ALA A 425 18.44 -1.60 0.08
C ALA A 425 17.87 -1.31 1.47
N VAL A 426 16.56 -1.08 1.57
CA VAL A 426 15.86 -0.93 2.86
C VAL A 426 15.94 -2.22 3.67
N SER A 427 15.59 -3.37 3.08
CA SER A 427 15.67 -4.68 3.75
C SER A 427 17.07 -4.99 4.28
N ARG A 428 18.11 -4.74 3.48
CA ARG A 428 19.51 -4.88 3.93
C ARG A 428 19.80 -3.97 5.11
N THR A 429 19.43 -2.69 5.03
CA THR A 429 19.68 -1.72 6.10
C THR A 429 19.00 -2.12 7.42
N VAL A 430 17.77 -2.66 7.35
CA VAL A 430 17.05 -3.18 8.52
C VAL A 430 17.88 -4.25 9.23
N PHE A 431 18.24 -5.34 8.54
CA PHE A 431 18.96 -6.44 9.18
C PHE A 431 20.44 -6.10 9.48
N GLN A 432 21.08 -5.19 8.74
CA GLN A 432 22.41 -4.68 9.08
C GLN A 432 22.39 -3.93 10.42
N THR A 433 21.36 -3.13 10.67
CA THR A 433 21.26 -2.38 11.93
C THR A 433 20.83 -3.29 13.08
N LEU A 434 19.87 -4.20 12.87
CA LEU A 434 19.44 -5.14 13.90
C LEU A 434 20.55 -6.12 14.32
N SER A 435 21.43 -6.52 13.40
CA SER A 435 22.59 -7.38 13.73
C SER A 435 23.67 -6.64 14.53
N LYS A 436 23.84 -5.33 14.32
CA LYS A 436 24.74 -4.49 15.14
C LYS A 436 24.21 -4.26 16.56
N TYR A 437 22.89 -4.17 16.70
CA TYR A 437 22.22 -3.83 17.96
C TYR A 437 21.14 -4.88 18.32
N PRO A 438 21.51 -6.14 18.56
CA PRO A 438 20.56 -7.24 18.69
C PRO A 438 19.66 -7.11 19.93
N THR A 439 20.22 -6.62 21.04
CA THR A 439 19.57 -6.57 22.37
C THR A 439 19.14 -5.16 22.79
N GLU A 440 19.44 -4.14 21.99
CA GLU A 440 19.12 -2.76 22.35
C GLU A 440 17.62 -2.52 22.32
N LYS A 441 17.08 -1.91 23.39
CA LYS A 441 15.64 -1.66 23.52
C LYS A 441 15.08 -0.76 22.40
N HIS A 442 15.90 0.16 21.91
CA HIS A 442 15.53 1.15 20.88
C HIS A 442 16.03 0.77 19.48
N ARG A 443 16.45 -0.48 19.26
CA ARG A 443 17.03 -0.94 17.98
C ARG A 443 16.18 -0.65 16.74
N TYR A 444 14.85 -0.73 16.82
CA TYR A 444 13.99 -0.39 15.67
C TYR A 444 13.91 1.12 15.43
N THR A 445 14.04 1.95 16.48
CA THR A 445 14.22 3.40 16.33
C THR A 445 15.55 3.70 15.63
N MET A 446 16.62 2.96 15.95
CA MET A 446 17.90 3.08 15.24
C MET A 446 17.79 2.69 13.76
N VAL A 447 16.99 1.65 13.45
CA VAL A 447 16.69 1.29 12.05
C VAL A 447 15.98 2.44 11.35
N ALA A 448 14.92 3.00 11.94
CA ALA A 448 14.20 4.13 11.35
C ALA A 448 15.13 5.34 11.12
N GLN A 449 15.95 5.66 12.13
CA GLN A 449 16.91 6.76 12.05
C GLN A 449 17.96 6.54 10.95
N GLU A 450 18.49 5.32 10.79
CA GLU A 450 19.45 4.99 9.74
C GLU A 450 18.82 5.10 8.34
N LEU A 451 17.57 4.64 8.17
CA LEU A 451 16.84 4.76 6.91
C LEU A 451 16.63 6.24 6.53
N VAL A 452 16.16 7.07 7.48
CA VAL A 452 16.01 8.52 7.26
C VAL A 452 17.36 9.18 6.98
N ALA A 453 18.41 8.83 7.71
CA ALA A 453 19.74 9.40 7.52
C ALA A 453 20.30 9.10 6.12
N ARG A 454 20.08 7.88 5.61
CA ARG A 454 20.48 7.49 4.25
C ARG A 454 19.73 8.28 3.19
N ALA A 455 18.40 8.36 3.30
CA ALA A 455 17.56 9.07 2.33
C ALA A 455 17.82 10.59 2.32
N ARG A 456 17.95 11.20 3.51
CA ARG A 456 18.28 12.63 3.70
C ARG A 456 19.67 12.98 3.14
N GLY A 457 20.61 12.05 3.25
CA GLY A 457 21.98 12.24 2.80
C GLY A 457 22.77 13.27 3.62
N LYS A 458 23.83 13.80 3.00
CA LYS A 458 24.71 14.82 3.58
C LYS A 458 24.85 16.01 2.63
N ILE A 459 25.03 17.21 3.19
CA ILE A 459 25.35 18.39 2.42
C ILE A 459 26.78 18.29 1.86
N ASN A 460 26.96 18.56 0.58
CA ASN A 460 28.29 18.66 -0.03
C ASN A 460 28.86 20.08 0.06
N ASP A 461 30.12 20.27 -0.33
CA ASP A 461 30.79 21.58 -0.32
C ASP A 461 30.08 22.66 -1.17
N SER A 462 29.21 22.23 -2.09
CA SER A 462 28.40 23.09 -2.96
C SER A 462 27.06 23.49 -2.33
N GLY A 463 26.74 23.01 -1.13
CA GLY A 463 25.47 23.28 -0.44
C GLY A 463 24.30 22.38 -0.88
N HIS A 464 24.56 21.30 -1.63
CA HIS A 464 23.53 20.39 -2.10
C HIS A 464 23.52 19.06 -1.35
N TRP A 465 22.33 18.57 -1.01
CA TRP A 465 22.14 17.27 -0.37
C TRP A 465 22.42 16.11 -1.34
N ARG A 466 23.28 15.18 -0.92
CA ARG A 466 23.71 14.01 -1.70
C ARG A 466 23.71 12.75 -0.86
N LEU A 467 23.36 11.63 -1.49
CA LEU A 467 23.46 10.31 -0.87
C LEU A 467 24.92 9.99 -0.57
N ALA A 468 25.16 9.37 0.58
CA ALA A 468 26.51 9.11 1.07
C ALA A 468 27.23 8.00 0.28
N ASP A 469 26.48 7.07 -0.29
CA ASP A 469 26.96 5.87 -0.98
C ASP A 469 27.26 6.09 -2.47
N SER A 470 26.48 6.93 -3.14
CA SER A 470 26.46 7.03 -4.61
C SER A 470 26.76 8.43 -5.14
N LYS A 471 26.87 9.44 -4.26
CA LYS A 471 26.91 10.88 -4.62
C LYS A 471 25.72 11.32 -5.50
N ALA A 472 24.68 10.51 -5.63
CA ALA A 472 23.44 10.88 -6.29
C ALA A 472 22.68 11.94 -5.47
N ALA A 473 21.67 12.57 -6.06
CA ALA A 473 20.81 13.51 -5.35
C ALA A 473 20.12 12.78 -4.19
N ALA A 474 20.21 13.35 -2.99
CA ALA A 474 19.41 12.90 -1.86
C ALA A 474 17.96 13.35 -2.03
N THR A 475 17.06 12.82 -1.21
CA THR A 475 15.66 13.24 -1.25
C THR A 475 15.53 14.71 -0.85
N VAL A 476 14.68 15.41 -1.60
CA VAL A 476 14.31 16.80 -1.36
C VAL A 476 13.00 16.91 -0.60
N ASP A 477 12.28 15.80 -0.41
CA ASP A 477 10.97 15.73 0.21
C ASP A 477 11.04 15.48 1.72
N ASP A 478 9.88 15.59 2.37
CA ASP A 478 9.68 15.15 3.74
C ASP A 478 9.93 13.63 3.81
N ILE A 479 10.47 13.16 4.94
CA ILE A 479 10.79 11.75 5.13
C ILE A 479 10.20 11.33 6.46
N SER A 480 9.32 10.34 6.45
CA SER A 480 8.78 9.73 7.66
C SER A 480 8.86 8.21 7.55
N VAL A 481 9.34 7.54 8.59
CA VAL A 481 9.57 6.08 8.58
C VAL A 481 9.10 5.47 9.90
N ILE A 482 8.22 4.47 9.82
CA ILE A 482 7.79 3.60 10.92
C ILE A 482 8.39 2.20 10.71
N VAL A 483 8.97 1.61 11.76
CA VAL A 483 9.58 0.27 11.73
C VAL A 483 8.94 -0.62 12.79
N ILE A 484 8.09 -1.54 12.36
CA ILE A 484 7.21 -2.33 13.22
C ILE A 484 7.69 -3.79 13.30
N PRO A 485 8.05 -4.29 14.50
CA PRO A 485 8.40 -5.69 14.67
C PRO A 485 7.16 -6.58 14.75
N VAL A 486 6.82 -7.23 13.63
CA VAL A 486 5.56 -7.99 13.46
C VAL A 486 5.42 -9.13 14.48
N TYR A 487 6.53 -9.77 14.85
CA TYR A 487 6.52 -10.87 15.83
C TYR A 487 5.95 -10.48 17.21
N GLN A 488 6.12 -9.23 17.63
CA GLN A 488 5.67 -8.81 18.96
C GLN A 488 4.13 -8.79 19.07
N TYR A 489 3.44 -8.41 18.00
CA TYR A 489 1.99 -8.54 17.94
C TYR A 489 1.56 -10.02 18.00
N TYR A 490 2.25 -10.90 17.28
CA TYR A 490 1.92 -12.33 17.30
C TYR A 490 2.02 -12.90 18.72
N LYS A 491 3.04 -12.51 19.50
CA LYS A 491 3.15 -12.91 20.92
C LYS A 491 1.94 -12.46 21.74
N GLU A 492 1.53 -11.21 21.60
CA GLU A 492 0.35 -10.68 22.30
C GLU A 492 -0.93 -11.42 21.87
N HIS A 493 -1.06 -11.76 20.58
CA HIS A 493 -2.20 -12.52 20.09
C HIS A 493 -2.27 -13.94 20.67
N ILE A 494 -1.13 -14.63 20.78
CA ILE A 494 -1.07 -15.96 21.41
C ILE A 494 -1.44 -15.89 22.89
N GLU A 495 -0.88 -14.92 23.62
CA GLU A 495 -1.21 -14.70 25.03
C GLU A 495 -2.71 -14.39 25.22
N TRP A 496 -3.27 -13.52 24.37
CA TRP A 496 -4.69 -13.22 24.38
C TRP A 496 -5.55 -14.45 24.08
N THR A 497 -5.18 -15.25 23.07
CA THR A 497 -5.92 -16.47 22.68
C THR A 497 -5.92 -17.51 23.80
N GLN A 498 -4.78 -17.71 24.47
CA GLN A 498 -4.67 -18.62 25.62
C GLN A 498 -5.51 -18.13 26.80
N ASN A 499 -5.44 -16.84 27.13
CA ASN A 499 -6.23 -16.25 28.21
C ASN A 499 -7.73 -16.37 27.94
N TYR A 500 -8.14 -16.10 26.69
CA TYR A 500 -9.50 -16.24 26.21
C TYR A 500 -9.99 -17.69 26.33
N THR A 501 -9.23 -18.65 25.81
CA THR A 501 -9.59 -20.08 25.82
C THR A 501 -9.80 -20.57 27.25
N ARG A 502 -8.91 -20.17 28.16
CA ARG A 502 -9.02 -20.47 29.59
C ARG A 502 -10.23 -19.84 30.26
N ASP A 503 -10.60 -18.61 29.90
CA ASP A 503 -11.80 -17.96 30.43
C ASP A 503 -13.07 -18.65 29.93
N LEU A 504 -13.10 -19.00 28.65
CA LEU A 504 -14.21 -19.73 28.02
C LEU A 504 -14.44 -21.10 28.68
N GLU A 505 -13.37 -21.87 28.91
CA GLU A 505 -13.43 -23.14 29.62
C GLU A 505 -13.97 -22.98 31.04
N LYS A 506 -13.56 -21.94 31.76
CA LYS A 506 -14.10 -21.63 33.10
C LYS A 506 -15.59 -21.31 33.05
N ARG A 507 -16.03 -20.54 32.05
CA ARG A 507 -17.46 -20.24 31.86
C ARG A 507 -18.27 -21.50 31.54
N ARG A 508 -17.76 -22.36 30.64
CA ARG A 508 -18.39 -23.66 30.31
C ARG A 508 -18.51 -24.56 31.53
N ARG A 509 -17.45 -24.68 32.35
CA ARG A 509 -17.49 -25.45 33.61
C ARG A 509 -18.51 -24.90 34.61
N ARG A 510 -18.57 -23.58 34.78
CA ARG A 510 -19.58 -22.93 35.65
C ARG A 510 -21.01 -23.17 35.15
N ALA A 511 -21.26 -23.05 33.85
CA ALA A 511 -22.57 -23.30 33.27
C ALA A 511 -23.00 -24.78 33.47
N GLN A 512 -22.08 -25.73 33.26
CA GLN A 512 -22.32 -27.15 33.51
C GLN A 512 -22.62 -27.43 35.00
N ALA A 513 -21.86 -26.81 35.91
CA ALA A 513 -22.10 -26.95 37.35
C ALA A 513 -23.47 -26.39 37.75
N ASN A 514 -23.86 -25.22 37.24
CA ASN A 514 -25.17 -24.63 37.49
C ASN A 514 -26.31 -25.51 36.95
N MET A 515 -26.18 -26.03 35.73
CA MET A 515 -27.17 -26.95 35.15
C MET A 515 -27.30 -28.25 35.95
N ALA A 516 -26.18 -28.80 36.43
CA ALA A 516 -26.19 -29.98 37.29
C ALA A 516 -26.90 -29.70 38.62
N GLN A 517 -26.65 -28.54 39.23
CA GLN A 517 -27.31 -28.12 40.47
C GLN A 517 -28.82 -27.92 40.27
N GLU A 518 -29.25 -27.25 39.19
CA GLU A 518 -30.67 -27.07 38.85
C GLU A 518 -31.38 -28.40 38.56
N ALA A 519 -30.70 -29.34 37.88
CA ALA A 519 -31.25 -30.68 37.66
C ALA A 519 -31.40 -31.48 38.97
N GLN A 520 -30.46 -31.32 39.91
CA GLN A 520 -30.53 -31.94 41.23
C GLN A 520 -31.66 -31.34 42.08
N GLU A 521 -31.82 -30.01 42.07
CA GLU A 521 -32.93 -29.31 42.73
C GLU A 521 -34.29 -29.66 42.09
N GLY A 522 -34.36 -29.77 40.76
CA GLY A 522 -35.55 -30.21 40.03
C GLY A 522 -35.92 -31.67 40.31
N ASN A 523 -34.95 -32.57 40.46
CA ASN A 523 -35.18 -33.96 40.85
C ASN A 523 -35.66 -34.08 42.31
N LEU A 524 -35.15 -33.23 43.22
CA LEU A 524 -35.61 -33.12 44.60
C LEU A 524 -37.08 -32.64 44.68
N LEU A 525 -37.48 -31.72 43.80
CA LEU A 525 -38.86 -31.23 43.69
C LEU A 525 -39.82 -32.26 43.06
N ASN A 526 -39.34 -33.13 42.18
CA ASN A 526 -40.12 -34.17 41.51
C ASN A 526 -40.12 -35.54 42.21
N GLY A 527 -39.52 -35.66 43.40
CA GLY A 527 -39.63 -36.84 44.26
C GLY A 527 -38.97 -38.12 43.72
N VAL A 528 -37.93 -38.00 42.89
CA VAL A 528 -37.14 -39.16 42.43
C VAL A 528 -35.90 -39.30 43.32
N ILE A 529 -35.90 -40.34 44.16
CA ILE A 529 -34.75 -40.72 44.99
C ILE A 529 -33.76 -41.47 44.07
N ALA A 530 -32.62 -40.85 43.77
CA ALA A 530 -31.48 -41.54 43.15
C ALA A 530 -30.46 -41.87 44.24
N GLU A 531 -30.11 -43.15 44.38
CA GLU A 531 -29.08 -43.63 45.30
C GLU A 531 -27.70 -43.02 44.95
N GLU A 532 -26.97 -42.65 46.00
CA GLU A 532 -25.67 -42.00 45.95
C GLU A 532 -24.60 -42.90 45.31
N ALA A 533 -23.95 -42.41 44.25
CA ALA A 533 -22.68 -42.94 43.77
C ALA A 533 -21.55 -41.99 44.21
N HIS A 534 -20.75 -42.46 45.17
CA HIS A 534 -19.56 -41.81 45.68
C HIS A 534 -18.47 -41.80 44.59
N VAL A 535 -17.96 -40.63 44.23
CA VAL A 535 -16.74 -40.49 43.41
C VAL A 535 -15.74 -39.74 44.27
N GLU A 536 -14.68 -40.44 44.68
CA GLU A 536 -13.51 -39.84 45.34
C GLU A 536 -12.73 -39.01 44.30
N GLU A 537 -12.46 -37.74 44.63
CA GLU A 537 -11.55 -36.88 43.87
C GLU A 537 -10.10 -37.21 44.29
N GLU A 538 -9.32 -37.77 43.38
CA GLU A 538 -7.85 -37.79 43.50
C GLU A 538 -7.29 -36.51 42.84
N GLU A 539 -6.66 -35.65 43.65
CA GLU A 539 -5.77 -34.60 43.18
C GLU A 539 -4.45 -35.22 42.70
N GLU A 540 -4.20 -35.24 41.39
CA GLU A 540 -2.86 -35.45 40.85
C GLU A 540 -2.17 -34.10 40.59
N ASP A 541 -1.29 -33.73 41.51
CA ASP A 541 -0.14 -32.87 41.24
C ASP A 541 0.79 -33.61 40.25
N GLY A 542 0.86 -33.11 39.01
CA GLY A 542 1.66 -33.72 37.94
C GLY A 542 2.37 -32.68 37.07
N GLU A 543 3.63 -32.45 37.39
CA GLU A 543 4.64 -31.81 36.55
C GLU A 543 4.76 -32.56 35.20
N VAL A 544 4.61 -31.87 34.06
CA VAL A 544 4.74 -32.53 32.73
C VAL A 544 5.99 -32.04 31.99
N VAL A 545 6.92 -32.98 31.94
CA VAL A 545 8.12 -33.04 31.11
C VAL A 545 7.74 -33.13 29.62
N VAL A 546 8.41 -32.34 28.80
CA VAL A 546 8.33 -32.35 27.33
C VAL A 546 8.90 -33.67 26.80
N LEU A 547 8.10 -34.47 26.09
CA LEU A 547 8.59 -35.54 25.23
C LEU A 547 7.93 -35.48 23.85
N GLU A 548 8.79 -35.35 22.84
CA GLU A 548 8.50 -35.33 21.41
C GLU A 548 7.93 -36.67 20.92
N ALA A 549 6.85 -36.63 20.15
CA ALA A 549 6.41 -37.77 19.35
C ALA A 549 7.03 -37.69 17.94
N LYS A 550 8.06 -38.49 17.69
CA LYS A 550 8.53 -38.84 16.34
C LYS A 550 7.57 -39.86 15.73
N ALA A 551 6.83 -39.49 14.68
CA ALA A 551 6.09 -40.44 13.86
C ALA A 551 6.97 -40.96 12.71
N GLN A 552 7.45 -42.19 12.84
CA GLN A 552 7.96 -43.00 11.72
C GLN A 552 6.79 -43.66 11.00
N ILE A 553 6.67 -43.40 9.70
CA ILE A 553 5.71 -44.07 8.81
C ILE A 553 6.37 -45.35 8.29
N GLN A 554 5.77 -46.50 8.56
CA GLN A 554 5.93 -47.70 7.75
C GLN A 554 4.55 -48.24 7.34
N SER A 555 4.47 -48.52 6.05
CA SER A 555 3.35 -49.00 5.25
C SER A 555 3.01 -50.47 5.48
N GLU A 556 1.73 -50.85 5.40
CA GLU A 556 1.20 -51.86 4.46
C GLU A 556 -0.36 -51.98 4.53
N PRO A 557 -1.02 -52.58 3.50
CA PRO A 557 -2.30 -52.10 2.96
C PRO A 557 -3.52 -52.97 3.33
N LEU A 558 -4.72 -52.41 3.26
CA LEU A 558 -5.98 -53.17 3.27
C LEU A 558 -7.03 -52.62 2.30
N GLN A 559 -7.71 -53.56 1.64
CA GLN A 559 -8.48 -53.47 0.40
C GLN A 559 -9.88 -52.84 0.55
N LEU A 560 -10.32 -52.14 -0.50
CA LEU A 560 -11.70 -51.66 -0.72
C LEU A 560 -12.54 -52.72 -1.47
N PRO A 561 -13.84 -52.87 -1.16
CA PRO A 561 -14.78 -53.51 -2.07
C PRO A 561 -15.46 -52.50 -3.01
N HIS A 562 -15.59 -52.93 -4.26
CA HIS A 562 -16.29 -52.30 -5.38
C HIS A 562 -17.81 -52.09 -5.14
N ALA A 563 -18.34 -50.99 -5.68
CA ALA A 563 -19.72 -50.88 -6.15
C ALA A 563 -19.76 -49.92 -7.36
N GLU A 564 -20.77 -50.11 -8.21
CA GLU A 564 -20.78 -49.92 -9.66
C GLU A 564 -20.95 -48.47 -10.15
N ALA A 565 -20.57 -48.27 -11.42
CA ALA A 565 -20.64 -47.00 -12.14
C ALA A 565 -22.01 -46.80 -12.81
N GLU A 566 -22.62 -45.63 -12.59
CA GLU A 566 -23.67 -45.09 -13.47
C GLU A 566 -23.16 -43.78 -14.10
N GLU A 567 -23.17 -43.75 -15.44
CA GLU A 567 -22.93 -42.57 -16.28
C GLU A 567 -24.11 -41.61 -16.20
N VAL A 568 -23.86 -40.32 -15.95
CA VAL A 568 -24.84 -39.25 -16.25
C VAL A 568 -24.17 -38.09 -16.98
N LEU A 569 -24.78 -37.82 -18.13
CA LEU A 569 -24.53 -36.83 -19.18
C LEU A 569 -24.31 -35.38 -18.73
N VAL A 570 -23.34 -34.76 -19.39
CA VAL A 570 -23.11 -33.31 -19.46
C VAL A 570 -24.06 -32.70 -20.50
N VAL A 571 -24.85 -31.69 -20.12
CA VAL A 571 -25.67 -30.89 -21.04
C VAL A 571 -25.04 -29.51 -21.18
N GLU A 572 -24.46 -29.25 -22.36
CA GLU A 572 -24.10 -27.92 -22.83
C GLU A 572 -25.35 -27.19 -23.35
N ILE A 573 -25.59 -25.97 -22.86
CA ILE A 573 -26.64 -25.08 -23.37
C ILE A 573 -26.00 -24.09 -24.34
N THR A 574 -26.22 -24.33 -25.64
CA THR A 574 -26.03 -23.36 -26.70
C THR A 574 -27.40 -22.81 -27.12
N THR A 575 -27.53 -21.49 -27.22
CA THR A 575 -28.74 -20.83 -27.73
C THR A 575 -28.41 -20.11 -29.02
N SER A 576 -28.94 -20.63 -30.13
CA SER A 576 -29.17 -19.91 -31.39
C SER A 576 -30.68 -19.93 -31.66
N PRO A 577 -31.31 -18.84 -32.15
CA PRO A 577 -32.69 -18.90 -32.58
C PRO A 577 -32.79 -19.15 -34.09
N GLU A 578 -33.58 -20.16 -34.47
CA GLU A 578 -34.06 -20.35 -35.84
C GLU A 578 -35.28 -19.49 -36.14
N GLN A 579 -35.36 -19.11 -37.41
CA GLN A 579 -36.41 -18.36 -38.06
C GLN A 579 -37.67 -19.21 -38.28
N SER A 580 -38.84 -18.57 -38.27
CA SER A 580 -40.03 -19.07 -38.98
C SER A 580 -40.60 -17.95 -39.85
N GLU A 581 -40.92 -18.32 -41.09
CA GLU A 581 -41.39 -17.47 -42.18
C GLU A 581 -42.86 -17.04 -42.01
N SER A 582 -43.20 -15.82 -42.46
CA SER A 582 -44.42 -15.57 -43.25
C SER A 582 -44.34 -14.28 -44.08
N ARG A 583 -44.30 -14.50 -45.40
CA ARG A 583 -44.91 -13.80 -46.56
C ARG A 583 -45.11 -12.27 -46.65
N GLU A 584 -44.74 -11.80 -47.86
CA GLU A 584 -45.35 -10.78 -48.74
C GLU A 584 -45.06 -9.28 -48.54
N SER A 585 -44.18 -8.68 -49.38
CA SER A 585 -44.58 -8.03 -50.67
C SER A 585 -43.54 -7.00 -51.21
N ALA A 586 -43.27 -7.16 -52.51
CA ALA A 586 -42.72 -6.31 -53.58
C ALA A 586 -42.16 -4.88 -53.36
N ALA A 587 -40.98 -4.61 -53.98
CA ALA A 587 -40.69 -3.59 -55.02
C ALA A 587 -39.20 -3.12 -54.93
N SER A 588 -38.29 -3.60 -55.80
CA SER A 588 -37.73 -2.92 -57.01
C SER A 588 -37.20 -1.48 -56.75
N THR A 589 -35.94 -1.11 -56.96
CA THR A 589 -35.09 -1.11 -58.19
C THR A 589 -33.62 -0.85 -57.79
N GLY A 590 -32.59 -1.57 -58.28
CA GLY A 590 -31.83 -1.32 -59.53
C GLY A 590 -30.93 -0.08 -59.41
N THR A 591 -29.60 -0.04 -59.57
CA THR A 591 -28.64 -0.65 -60.54
C THR A 591 -27.22 -0.32 -60.02
N ALA A 592 -26.27 -1.25 -59.84
CA ALA A 592 -25.35 -1.86 -60.83
C ALA A 592 -24.40 -0.88 -61.54
N THR A 593 -23.07 -1.06 -61.34
CA THR A 593 -22.09 -1.34 -62.41
C THR A 593 -20.78 -1.87 -61.80
N ALA A 594 -20.38 -3.04 -62.29
CA ALA A 594 -19.10 -3.70 -62.10
C ALA A 594 -18.14 -3.33 -63.23
N THR A 595 -16.83 -3.53 -63.02
CA THR A 595 -15.93 -4.13 -64.02
C THR A 595 -14.77 -4.81 -63.31
N ALA A 596 -14.41 -5.98 -63.83
CA ALA A 596 -13.46 -6.95 -63.33
C ALA A 596 -12.13 -6.89 -64.12
N ASP A 597 -11.31 -7.94 -63.92
CA ASP A 597 -10.13 -8.39 -64.69
C ASP A 597 -8.78 -7.83 -64.19
N GLU A 598 -7.68 -8.59 -64.06
CA GLU A 598 -7.39 -9.99 -64.39
C GLU A 598 -6.05 -10.40 -63.70
N GLU A 599 -5.77 -11.69 -63.82
CA GLU A 599 -4.67 -12.55 -63.35
C GLU A 599 -3.21 -12.03 -63.43
N ALA A 600 -2.34 -12.57 -62.55
CA ALA A 600 -1.20 -13.43 -62.96
C ALA A 600 -0.28 -13.82 -61.78
N SER A 601 0.14 -15.08 -61.81
CA SER A 601 1.08 -15.76 -60.92
C SER A 601 2.55 -15.55 -61.33
N VAL A 602 3.49 -16.14 -60.57
CA VAL A 602 4.83 -16.67 -60.96
C VAL A 602 6.06 -16.12 -60.19
N THR A 603 6.55 -16.99 -59.28
CA THR A 603 7.94 -17.36 -58.91
C THR A 603 8.94 -16.41 -58.22
N ALA A 604 9.56 -16.99 -57.17
CA ALA A 604 10.84 -16.63 -56.57
C ALA A 604 12.05 -16.84 -57.53
N PRO A 605 13.24 -16.32 -57.18
CA PRO A 605 14.26 -17.23 -56.67
C PRO A 605 15.17 -16.65 -55.57
N ALA A 606 15.79 -17.58 -54.84
CA ALA A 606 16.93 -17.36 -53.95
C ALA A 606 18.26 -17.30 -54.73
N SER A 607 19.25 -16.55 -54.23
CA SER A 607 20.66 -16.93 -54.37
C SER A 607 21.54 -16.32 -53.28
N GLN A 608 22.25 -17.23 -52.58
CA GLN A 608 23.46 -16.97 -51.81
C GLN A 608 24.65 -16.84 -52.77
N ARG A 609 25.64 -15.99 -52.42
CA ARG A 609 27.06 -16.24 -52.72
C ARG A 609 27.94 -15.69 -51.61
N ASP A 610 28.71 -16.61 -51.03
CA ASP A 610 29.88 -16.38 -50.21
C ASP A 610 31.05 -15.81 -51.03
N SER A 611 31.94 -15.09 -50.34
CA SER A 611 33.32 -15.50 -50.05
C SER A 611 34.40 -14.40 -50.21
N ALA A 612 35.23 -14.36 -49.16
CA ALA A 612 36.69 -14.36 -49.20
C ALA A 612 37.52 -13.05 -49.28
N THR A 613 38.09 -12.72 -48.10
CA THR A 613 39.53 -12.57 -47.79
C THR A 613 40.32 -11.34 -48.30
N VAL A 614 40.96 -10.60 -47.39
CA VAL A 614 42.43 -10.63 -47.09
C VAL A 614 42.81 -9.46 -46.18
N ALA A 615 43.72 -9.76 -45.26
CA ALA A 615 44.19 -8.98 -44.13
C ALA A 615 45.46 -8.15 -44.41
N GLN A 616 45.87 -7.44 -43.35
CA GLN A 616 47.21 -6.89 -43.03
C GLN A 616 47.55 -5.48 -43.55
N GLN A 617 47.78 -4.54 -42.64
CA GLN A 617 49.11 -4.37 -42.03
C GLN A 617 49.11 -3.41 -40.82
N GLN A 618 49.78 -3.89 -39.77
CA GLN A 618 50.50 -3.19 -38.68
C GLN A 618 51.44 -2.09 -39.25
N GLN A 619 52.05 -1.13 -38.55
CA GLN A 619 52.40 -0.81 -37.16
C GLN A 619 53.16 0.54 -37.23
N GLN A 620 53.17 1.34 -36.15
CA GLN A 620 54.33 2.09 -35.58
C GLN A 620 53.78 3.22 -34.67
N ARG A 621 53.72 3.05 -33.34
CA ARG A 621 54.78 3.36 -32.34
C ARG A 621 55.51 4.68 -32.60
N SER A 622 55.31 5.69 -31.74
CA SER A 622 56.33 6.12 -30.77
C SER A 622 55.91 7.33 -29.91
N ARG A 623 56.49 7.33 -28.70
CA ARG A 623 56.29 8.19 -27.51
C ARG A 623 56.81 9.62 -27.67
N LYS A 624 56.21 10.55 -26.90
CA LYS A 624 56.79 11.68 -26.09
C LYS A 624 55.57 12.49 -25.58
N GLY A 625 55.41 12.97 -24.35
CA GLY A 625 56.28 13.13 -23.20
C GLY A 625 55.94 14.46 -22.52
N ASN A 626 55.45 14.42 -21.27
CA ASN A 626 55.64 15.37 -20.16
C ASN A 626 55.00 16.80 -20.13
N LYS A 627 54.31 17.05 -18.99
CA LYS A 627 54.37 18.18 -18.03
C LYS A 627 53.59 19.51 -18.24
N GLY A 628 52.97 19.92 -17.12
CA GLY A 628 52.61 21.30 -16.69
C GLY A 628 51.12 21.41 -16.33
N LYS A 629 50.66 21.34 -15.07
CA LYS A 629 50.71 22.37 -14.00
C LYS A 629 50.58 23.81 -14.53
N HIS A 630 49.35 24.33 -14.59
CA HIS A 630 48.90 25.43 -13.72
C HIS A 630 47.38 25.48 -13.66
#